data_AF-A0AAW9EGM7-F1
#
_entry.id   AF-A0AAW9EGM7-F1
#
_cell.length_a   1.000
_cell.length_b   1.000
_cell.length_c   1.000
_cell.angle_alpha   90.00
_cell.angle_beta   90.00
_cell.angle_gamma   90.00
#
_symmetry.space_group_name_H-M   'P 1'
#
loop_
_entity.id
_entity.type
_entity.pdbx_description
1 polymer ?
#
loop_
_entity_poly.entity_id
_entity_poly.type
_entity_poly.pdbx_seq_one_letter_code
_entity_poly.pdbx_strand_id
1 'polypeptide(L)' 'EHEIAHIFYGISDDEPDLNSLEAMSYKYVSLTELSSEIKFNNDAFSRWFVYCFPYIKNAFLNESNYTNLLI' A
#
# COMPACT_ATOMS: atom_id res chain seq x y z
N GLU A 1 12.23 15.93 -1.64
CA GLU A 1 11.44 15.74 -0.40
C GLU A 1 12.43 15.54 0.75
N HIS A 2 12.22 16.19 1.90
CA HIS A 2 13.11 16.12 3.06
C HIS A 2 12.26 15.95 4.32
N GLU A 3 11.63 14.78 4.47
CA GLU A 3 10.69 14.49 5.54
C GLU A 3 11.10 13.22 6.29
N ILE A 4 10.75 13.13 7.57
CA ILE A 4 10.81 11.90 8.35
C ILE A 4 9.38 11.36 8.40
N ALA A 5 9.13 10.25 7.71
CA ALA A 5 7.81 9.65 7.63
C ALA A 5 7.68 8.48 8.61
N HIS A 6 6.56 8.45 9.34
CA HIS A 6 6.12 7.25 10.05
C HIS A 6 5.23 6.45 9.10
N ILE A 7 5.56 5.17 8.92
CA ILE A 7 4.92 4.30 7.94
C ILE A 7 3.90 3.42 8.66
N PHE A 8 2.63 3.53 8.26
CA PHE A 8 1.51 2.79 8.85
C PHE A 8 0.73 2.05 7.76
N TYR A 9 0.06 0.96 8.14
CA TYR A 9 -1.03 0.35 7.37
C TYR A 9 -2.19 0.02 8.30
N GLY A 10 -3.36 -0.17 7.69
CA GLY A 10 -4.56 -0.62 8.36
C GLY A 10 -5.32 -1.59 7.48
N ILE A 11 -6.28 -2.28 8.09
CA ILE A 11 -7.21 -3.19 7.41
C ILE A 11 -8.61 -2.66 7.72
N SER A 12 -9.41 -2.48 6.69
CA SER A 12 -10.81 -2.07 6.81
C SER A 12 -11.61 -2.67 5.66
N ASP A 13 -12.86 -3.04 5.95
CA ASP A 13 -13.86 -3.42 4.96
C ASP A 13 -14.74 -2.23 4.54
N ASP A 14 -14.56 -1.06 5.17
CA ASP A 14 -15.29 0.16 4.80
C ASP A 14 -14.83 0.68 3.42
N GLU A 15 -15.78 1.09 2.60
CA GLU A 15 -15.49 1.73 1.31
C GLU A 15 -15.01 3.19 1.50
N PRO A 16 -13.99 3.66 0.74
CA PRO A 16 -13.52 5.03 0.85
C PRO A 16 -14.57 6.05 0.39
N ASP A 17 -14.91 6.99 1.29
CA ASP A 17 -15.62 8.22 0.92
C ASP A 17 -14.60 9.32 0.56
N LEU A 18 -14.42 9.58 -0.75
CA LEU A 18 -13.36 10.47 -1.23
C LEU A 18 -13.74 11.95 -1.15
N ASN A 19 -12.84 12.76 -0.57
CA ASN A 19 -12.81 14.19 -0.83
C ASN A 19 -12.20 14.46 -2.21
N SER A 20 -13.03 14.90 -3.17
CA SER A 20 -12.62 15.12 -4.57
C SER A 20 -11.60 16.26 -4.77
N LEU A 21 -11.38 17.10 -3.76
CA LEU A 21 -10.30 18.09 -3.77
C LEU A 21 -8.92 17.46 -3.51
N GLU A 22 -8.88 16.31 -2.84
CA GLU A 22 -7.64 15.64 -2.43
C GLU A 22 -7.37 14.36 -3.23
N ALA A 23 -8.41 13.60 -3.58
CA ALA A 23 -8.30 12.34 -4.29
C ALA A 23 -9.35 12.24 -5.42
N MET A 24 -8.88 11.94 -6.63
CA MET A 24 -9.75 11.84 -7.82
C MET A 24 -10.36 10.43 -8.00
N SER A 25 -9.68 9.38 -7.52
CA SER A 25 -10.12 8.00 -7.67
C SER A 25 -9.33 7.08 -6.72
N TYR A 26 -9.84 5.88 -6.48
CA TYR A 26 -9.16 4.80 -5.76
C TYR A 26 -9.37 3.47 -6.48
N LYS A 27 -8.50 2.49 -6.21
CA LYS A 27 -8.71 1.11 -6.61
C LYS A 27 -8.21 0.17 -5.54
N TYR A 28 -8.93 -0.93 -5.33
CA TYR A 28 -8.40 -2.09 -4.62
C TYR A 28 -7.60 -2.94 -5.60
N VAL A 29 -6.45 -3.44 -5.15
CA VAL A 29 -5.51 -4.18 -5.99
C VAL A 29 -4.74 -5.16 -5.11
N SER A 30 -4.45 -6.35 -5.64
CA SER A 30 -3.66 -7.35 -4.90
C SER A 30 -2.20 -6.91 -4.74
N LEU A 31 -1.53 -7.35 -3.67
CA LEU A 31 -0.09 -7.06 -3.47
C LEU A 31 0.78 -7.52 -4.65
N THR A 32 0.39 -8.63 -5.32
CA THR A 32 1.11 -9.18 -6.48
C THR A 32 0.96 -8.29 -7.71
N GLU A 33 -0.25 -7.84 -7.99
CA GLU A 33 -0.55 -6.93 -9.10
C GLU A 33 0.13 -5.58 -8.88
N LEU A 34 -0.02 -4.99 -7.69
CA LEU A 34 0.64 -3.73 -7.34
C LEU A 34 2.17 -3.81 -7.44
N SER A 35 2.77 -4.93 -7.03
CA SER A 35 4.21 -5.15 -7.19
C SER A 35 4.63 -5.15 -8.68
N SER A 36 3.79 -5.70 -9.54
CA SER A 36 4.02 -5.73 -10.98
C SER A 36 3.86 -4.34 -11.58
N GLU A 37 2.80 -3.61 -11.22
CA GLU A 37 2.56 -2.24 -11.71
C GLU A 37 3.70 -1.29 -11.33
N ILE A 38 4.15 -1.28 -10.07
CA ILE A 38 5.28 -0.44 -9.64
C ILE A 38 6.57 -0.76 -10.43
N LYS A 39 6.77 -2.03 -10.80
CA LYS A 39 7.92 -2.47 -11.58
C LYS A 39 7.86 -2.00 -13.04
N PHE A 40 6.69 -2.08 -13.66
CA PHE A 40 6.53 -1.80 -15.10
C PHE A 40 6.13 -0.35 -15.41
N ASN A 41 5.55 0.36 -14.44
CA ASN A 41 5.07 1.73 -14.60
C ASN A 41 5.45 2.58 -13.37
N ASN A 42 6.74 2.62 -13.07
CA ASN A 42 7.26 3.28 -11.85
C ASN A 42 6.86 4.76 -11.76
N ASP A 43 6.86 5.46 -12.90
CA ASP A 43 6.58 6.90 -12.97
C ASP A 43 5.10 7.25 -12.74
N ALA A 44 4.20 6.25 -12.74
CA ALA A 44 2.80 6.45 -12.38
C ALA A 44 2.58 6.51 -10.85
N PHE A 45 3.61 6.27 -10.05
CA PHE A 45 3.54 6.29 -8.59
C PHE A 45 4.39 7.43 -8.02
N SER A 46 4.00 7.92 -6.84
CA SER A 46 4.86 8.85 -6.12
C SER A 46 6.17 8.16 -5.69
N ARG A 47 7.25 8.93 -5.64
CA ARG A 47 8.57 8.42 -5.22
C ARG A 47 8.51 7.81 -3.82
N TRP A 48 7.79 8.45 -2.88
CA TRP A 48 7.53 7.93 -1.54
C TRP A 48 6.87 6.56 -1.56
N PHE A 49 5.81 6.40 -2.34
CA PHE A 49 5.07 5.14 -2.36
C PHE A 49 5.94 3.98 -2.87
N VAL A 50 6.69 4.21 -3.95
CA VAL A 50 7.66 3.22 -4.48
C VAL A 50 8.69 2.84 -3.43
N TYR A 51 9.21 3.81 -2.69
CA TYR A 51 10.24 3.58 -1.67
C TYR A 51 9.68 2.82 -0.44
N CYS A 52 8.47 3.17 0.00
CA CYS A 52 7.87 2.62 1.22
C CYS A 52 7.18 1.26 1.00
N PHE A 53 6.69 0.97 -0.21
CA PHE A 53 5.89 -0.22 -0.50
C PHE A 53 6.54 -1.54 -0.06
N PRO A 54 7.85 -1.80 -0.27
CA PRO A 54 8.48 -3.04 0.20
C PRO A 54 8.38 -3.27 1.71
N TYR A 55 8.45 -2.20 2.51
CA TYR A 55 8.36 -2.30 3.97
C TYR A 55 6.95 -2.68 4.42
N ILE A 56 5.93 -2.04 3.86
CA ILE A 56 4.52 -2.35 4.12
C ILE A 56 4.18 -3.78 3.67
N LYS A 57 4.57 -4.14 2.46
CA LYS A 57 4.31 -5.48 1.90
C LYS A 57 4.88 -6.57 2.80
N ASN A 58 6.12 -6.40 3.27
CA ASN A 58 6.76 -7.38 4.14
C ASN A 58 6.09 -7.44 5.53
N ALA A 59 5.73 -6.30 6.13
CA ALA A 59 5.03 -6.27 7.40
C ALA A 59 3.68 -7.00 7.33
N PHE A 60 2.87 -6.70 6.31
CA PHE A 60 1.57 -7.33 6.10
C PHE A 60 1.67 -8.85 5.86
N LEU A 61 2.62 -9.29 5.02
CA LEU A 61 2.81 -10.72 4.73
C LEU A 61 3.30 -11.49 5.96
N ASN A 62 4.19 -10.88 6.76
CA ASN A 62 4.68 -11.49 7.99
C ASN A 62 3.53 -11.67 8.99
N GLU A 63 2.71 -10.64 9.23
CA GLU A 63 1.54 -10.76 10.10
C GLU A 63 0.55 -11.80 9.61
N SER A 64 0.25 -11.82 8.32
CA SER A 64 -0.64 -12.83 7.72
C SER A 64 -0.14 -14.25 7.93
N ASN A 65 1.17 -14.47 7.88
CA ASN A 65 1.76 -15.78 8.17
C ASN A 65 1.56 -16.16 9.64
N TYR A 66 1.69 -15.21 10.57
CA TYR A 66 1.45 -15.46 11.99
C TYR A 66 -0.02 -15.77 12.28
N THR A 67 -0.98 -15.05 11.69
CA THR A 67 -2.41 -15.33 11.87
C THR A 67 -2.80 -16.69 11.30
N ASN A 68 -2.29 -17.07 10.13
CA ASN A 68 -2.56 -18.39 9.54
C ASN A 68 -1.96 -19.57 10.33
N LEU A 69 -0.93 -19.33 11.14
CA LEU A 69 -0.33 -20.36 12.02
C LEU A 69 -1.08 -20.53 13.35
N LEU A 70 -1.95 -19.59 13.71
CA LEU A 70 -2.67 -19.56 15.00
C LEU A 70 -4.12 -20.05 14.89
N ILE A 71 -4.56 -20.50 13.71
CA ILE A 71 -5.89 -21.05 13.41
C ILE A 71 -5.73 -22.54 13.09
#